data_AF-A0A7W7WUD7-F1
#
_entry.id   AF-A0A7W7WUD7-F1
#
_cell.length_a   1.000
_cell.length_b   1.000
_cell.length_c   1.000
_cell.angle_alpha   90.00
_cell.angle_beta   90.00
_cell.angle_gamma   90.00
#
_symmetry.space_group_name_H-M   'P 1'
#
loop_
_entity.id
_entity.type
_entity.pdbx_description
1 polymer ?
#
loop_
_entity_poly.entity_id
_entity_poly.type
_entity_poly.pdbx_seq_one_letter_code
_entity_poly.pdbx_strand_id
1 'polypeptide(L)'
;MGERTGLAIVGAIMLGCAAFGPFPHPVPLLFVIAAAGAANAAFPLMRTFGAMLLGGVATASIGLAAVPFATCSAERFQDVFPCTGDAPTWHLTGTVLVAGLAGAALVLARVAGADDLRRRVELLERRTRGT
;
A
#
# COMPACT_ATOMS: atom_id res chain seq x y z
N MET A 1 16.49 5.35 12.08
CA MET A 1 15.01 5.34 12.07
C MET A 1 14.56 3.91 11.80
N GLY A 2 13.77 3.27 12.67
CA GLY A 2 13.42 1.85 12.51
C GLY A 2 12.39 1.62 11.40
N GLU A 3 12.37 0.44 10.77
CA GLU A 3 11.45 0.14 9.66
C GLU A 3 9.98 0.22 10.11
N ARG A 4 9.71 -0.09 11.39
CA ARG A 4 8.39 0.09 12.01
C ARG A 4 7.97 1.56 12.07
N THR A 5 8.90 2.46 12.34
CA THR A 5 8.65 3.91 12.29
C THR A 5 8.36 4.34 10.86
N GLY A 6 9.08 3.79 9.88
CA GLY A 6 8.79 4.01 8.45
C GLY A 6 7.39 3.57 8.07
N LEU A 7 6.96 2.37 8.47
CA LEU A 7 5.59 1.86 8.26
C LEU A 7 4.53 2.76 8.90
N ALA A 8 4.78 3.26 10.12
CA ALA A 8 3.87 4.17 10.80
C ALA A 8 3.74 5.52 10.07
N ILE A 9 4.86 6.08 9.59
CA ILE A 9 4.87 7.33 8.81
C ILE A 9 4.10 7.14 7.50
N VAL A 10 4.41 6.07 6.75
CA VAL A 10 3.72 5.79 5.48
C VAL A 10 2.23 5.55 5.70
N GLY A 11 1.84 4.82 6.77
CA GLY A 11 0.45 4.63 7.14
C GLY A 11 -0.28 5.93 7.50
N ALA A 12 0.38 6.84 8.23
CA ALA A 12 -0.17 8.16 8.54
C ALA A 12 -0.36 9.02 7.28
N ILE A 13 0.59 8.97 6.34
CA ILE A 13 0.46 9.65 5.04
C ILE A 13 -0.73 9.08 4.26
N MET A 14 -0.89 7.75 4.19
CA MET A 14 -2.04 7.12 3.52
C MET A 14 -3.37 7.57 4.13
N LEU A 15 -3.49 7.60 5.47
CA LEU A 15 -4.68 8.10 6.16
C LEU A 15 -4.92 9.60 5.92
N GLY A 16 -3.86 10.40 5.88
CA GLY A 16 -3.95 11.82 5.53
C GLY A 16 -4.47 12.02 4.10
N CYS A 17 -3.95 11.25 3.14
CA CYS A 17 -4.44 11.24 1.76
C CYS A 17 -5.90 10.80 1.67
N ALA A 18 -6.33 9.81 2.45
CA ALA A 18 -7.72 9.36 2.47
C ALA A 18 -8.68 10.40 3.05
N ALA A 19 -8.28 11.10 4.10
CA ALA A 19 -9.15 12.03 4.84
C ALA A 19 -9.18 13.43 4.23
N PHE A 20 -8.06 13.91 3.69
CA PHE A 20 -7.90 15.30 3.25
C PHE A 20 -7.58 15.45 1.76
N GLY A 21 -7.28 14.35 1.07
CA GLY A 21 -6.99 14.40 -0.36
C GLY A 21 -8.25 14.68 -1.19
N PRO A 22 -8.17 15.47 -2.27
CA PRO A 22 -9.29 15.73 -3.18
C PRO A 22 -9.53 14.54 -4.14
N PHE A 23 -9.42 13.31 -3.62
CA PHE A 23 -9.48 12.10 -4.44
C PHE A 23 -10.91 11.60 -4.59
N PRO A 24 -11.40 11.38 -5.82
CA PRO A 24 -12.72 10.79 -6.05
C PRO A 24 -12.79 9.32 -5.64
N HIS A 25 -13.99 8.87 -5.26
CA HIS A 25 -14.25 7.48 -4.86
C HIS A 25 -14.03 6.52 -6.05
N PRO A 26 -13.28 5.39 -5.92
CA PRO A 26 -12.96 4.67 -4.67
C PRO A 26 -11.54 4.88 -4.12
N VAL A 27 -10.79 5.87 -4.60
CA VAL A 27 -9.37 6.04 -4.24
C VAL A 27 -9.13 6.22 -2.72
N PRO A 28 -9.90 7.03 -1.98
CA PRO A 28 -9.73 7.13 -0.52
C PRO A 28 -9.85 5.79 0.20
N LEU A 29 -10.70 4.90 -0.30
CA LEU A 29 -10.92 3.57 0.27
C LEU A 29 -9.68 2.69 0.10
N LEU A 30 -8.99 2.78 -1.04
CA LEU A 30 -7.73 2.08 -1.27
C LEU A 30 -6.61 2.57 -0.35
N PHE A 31 -6.54 3.88 -0.06
CA PHE A 31 -5.61 4.41 0.93
C PHE A 31 -5.87 3.86 2.33
N VAL A 32 -7.13 3.75 2.75
CA VAL A 32 -7.50 3.16 4.06
C VAL A 32 -7.11 1.69 4.13
N ILE A 33 -7.39 0.91 3.09
CA ILE A 33 -7.02 -0.52 3.04
C ILE A 33 -5.50 -0.68 3.05
N ALA A 34 -4.76 0.16 2.31
CA ALA A 34 -3.30 0.16 2.32
C ALA A 34 -2.74 0.49 3.72
N ALA A 35 -3.32 1.48 4.40
CA ALA A 35 -2.93 1.83 5.76
C ALA A 35 -3.16 0.69 6.74
N ALA A 36 -4.29 -0.01 6.64
CA ALA A 36 -4.57 -1.22 7.42
C ALA A 36 -3.55 -2.34 7.11
N GLY A 37 -3.19 -2.52 5.84
CA GLY A 37 -2.12 -3.43 5.42
C GLY A 37 -0.77 -3.08 6.05
N ALA A 38 -0.40 -1.79 6.06
CA ALA A 38 0.83 -1.31 6.69
C ALA A 38 0.84 -1.50 8.22
N ALA A 39 -0.29 -1.24 8.89
CA ALA A 39 -0.44 -1.48 10.32
C ALA A 39 -0.28 -2.97 10.66
N ASN A 40 -0.94 -3.85 9.90
CA ASN A 40 -0.79 -5.30 10.06
C ASN A 40 0.64 -5.78 9.77
N ALA A 41 1.31 -5.16 8.80
CA ALA A 41 2.68 -5.48 8.43
C ALA A 41 3.72 -5.14 9.51
N ALA A 42 3.40 -4.19 10.40
CA ALA A 42 4.26 -3.82 11.52
C ALA A 42 4.37 -4.92 12.59
N PHE A 43 3.35 -5.79 12.70
CA PHE A 43 3.34 -6.91 13.65
C PHE A 43 3.93 -8.18 13.02
N PRO A 44 4.91 -8.86 13.66
CA PRO A 44 5.53 -10.06 13.09
C PRO A 44 4.51 -11.16 12.75
N LEU A 45 3.47 -11.34 13.57
CA LEU A 45 2.45 -12.37 13.42
C LEU A 45 1.54 -12.12 12.20
N MET A 46 1.24 -10.85 11.90
CA MET A 46 0.34 -10.45 10.81
C MET A 46 1.08 -9.95 9.57
N ARG A 47 2.43 -10.06 9.55
CA ARG A 47 3.28 -9.48 8.51
C ARG A 47 2.95 -9.98 7.11
N THR A 48 2.68 -11.26 6.97
CA THR A 48 2.32 -11.91 5.70
C THR A 48 0.96 -11.43 5.19
N PHE A 49 -0.04 -11.34 6.08
CA PHE A 49 -1.36 -10.79 5.73
C PHE A 49 -1.27 -9.32 5.34
N GLY A 50 -0.54 -8.51 6.11
CA GLY A 50 -0.29 -7.10 5.79
C GLY A 50 0.40 -6.92 4.44
N ALA A 51 1.42 -7.73 4.15
CA ALA A 51 2.10 -7.70 2.85
C ALA A 51 1.19 -8.15 1.70
N MET A 52 0.30 -9.12 1.92
CA MET A 52 -0.67 -9.54 0.90
C MET A 52 -1.68 -8.43 0.60
N LEU A 53 -2.19 -7.76 1.64
CA LEU A 53 -3.07 -6.59 1.51
C LEU A 53 -2.38 -5.46 0.74
N LEU A 54 -1.15 -5.11 1.10
CA LEU A 54 -0.36 -4.07 0.41
C LEU A 54 -0.11 -4.43 -1.06
N GLY A 55 0.23 -5.68 -1.34
CA GLY A 55 0.42 -6.18 -2.70
C GLY A 55 -0.88 -6.14 -3.52
N GLY A 56 -2.00 -6.58 -2.94
CA GLY A 56 -3.31 -6.55 -3.58
C GLY A 56 -3.81 -5.14 -3.85
N VAL A 57 -3.58 -4.21 -2.93
CA VAL A 57 -3.93 -2.79 -3.15
C VAL A 57 -3.04 -2.18 -4.23
N ALA A 58 -1.74 -2.49 -4.28
CA ALA A 58 -0.86 -2.02 -5.34
C ALA A 58 -1.31 -2.52 -6.72
N THR A 59 -1.63 -3.81 -6.88
CA THR A 59 -2.09 -4.37 -8.15
C THR A 59 -3.47 -3.86 -8.55
N ALA A 60 -4.41 -3.76 -7.60
CA ALA A 60 -5.73 -3.19 -7.85
C ALA A 60 -5.65 -1.73 -8.28
N SER A 61 -4.73 -0.96 -7.67
CA SER A 61 -4.52 0.45 -8.02
C SER A 61 -3.93 0.61 -9.43
N ILE A 62 -2.99 -0.26 -9.82
CA ILE A 62 -2.46 -0.29 -11.20
C ILE A 62 -3.57 -0.66 -12.19
N GLY A 63 -4.39 -1.66 -11.86
CA GLY A 63 -5.55 -2.03 -12.68
C GLY A 63 -6.53 -0.86 -12.84
N LEU A 64 -6.87 -0.18 -11.75
CA LEU A 64 -7.74 0.99 -11.75
C LEU A 64 -7.14 2.18 -12.49
N ALA A 65 -5.81 2.35 -12.51
CA ALA A 65 -5.15 3.38 -13.32
C ALA A 65 -5.32 3.14 -14.83
N ALA A 66 -5.53 1.90 -15.27
CA ALA A 66 -5.81 1.58 -16.68
C ALA A 66 -7.28 1.77 -17.08
N VAL A 67 -8.21 1.78 -16.11
CA VAL A 67 -9.66 1.91 -16.35
C VAL A 67 -10.08 3.23 -17.01
N PRO A 68 -9.62 4.44 -16.62
CA PRO A 68 -10.07 5.68 -17.24
C PRO A 68 -9.78 5.76 -18.74
N PHE A 69 -8.72 5.08 -19.21
CA PHE A 69 -8.41 4.96 -20.64
C PHE A 69 -9.42 4.07 -21.39
N ALA A 70 -10.02 3.09 -20.72
CA ALA A 70 -10.99 2.15 -21.30
C ALA A 70 -12.45 2.62 -21.18
N THR A 71 -12.78 3.38 -20.13
CA THR A 71 -14.16 3.82 -19.86
C THR A 71 -14.51 5.14 -20.55
N CYS A 72 -13.56 6.06 -20.73
CA CYS A 72 -13.83 7.33 -21.42
C CYS A 72 -13.72 7.22 -22.96
N SER A 73 -13.40 6.04 -23.50
CA SER A 73 -13.47 5.74 -24.94
C SER A 73 -14.79 5.08 -25.36
N ALA A 74 -15.72 4.81 -24.42
CA ALA A 74 -17.00 4.16 -24.70
C ALA A 74 -18.16 5.16 -24.58
N GLU A 75 -19.08 5.16 -25.56
CA GLU A 75 -20.26 6.07 -25.61
C GLU A 75 -21.26 5.91 -24.45
N ARG A 76 -21.06 4.92 -23.57
CA ARG A 76 -21.99 4.59 -22.50
C ARG A 76 -21.40 5.00 -21.15
N PHE A 77 -21.94 6.09 -20.60
CA PHE A 77 -21.63 6.55 -19.24
C PHE A 77 -21.84 5.42 -18.22
N GLN A 78 -20.78 5.03 -17.53
CA GLN A 78 -20.84 4.18 -16.34
C GLN A 78 -20.77 5.09 -15.12
N ASP A 79 -21.76 5.00 -14.23
CA ASP A 79 -21.85 5.82 -12.99
C ASP A 79 -20.67 5.65 -12.03
N VAL A 80 -19.78 4.67 -12.28
CA VAL A 80 -18.61 4.38 -11.46
C VAL A 80 -17.48 5.40 -11.71
N PHE A 81 -17.40 6.00 -12.91
CA PHE A 81 -16.37 6.98 -13.26
C PHE A 81 -16.97 8.12 -14.09
N PRO A 82 -17.32 9.26 -13.48
CA PRO A 82 -17.75 10.43 -14.25
C PRO A 82 -16.56 10.92 -15.11
N CYS A 83 -16.65 10.78 -16.43
CA CYS A 83 -15.64 11.24 -17.39
C CYS A 83 -15.59 12.79 -17.54
N THR A 84 -16.06 13.56 -16.55
CA THR A 84 -16.09 15.02 -16.62
C THR A 84 -14.72 15.61 -16.30
N GLY A 85 -14.01 16.07 -17.34
CA GLY A 85 -12.89 17.03 -17.28
C GLY A 85 -11.68 16.61 -16.44
N ASP A 86 -11.67 17.01 -15.16
CA ASP A 86 -10.56 16.84 -14.22
C ASP A 86 -10.61 15.51 -13.43
N ALA A 87 -11.78 14.86 -13.39
CA ALA A 87 -11.99 13.60 -12.68
C ALA A 87 -11.03 12.45 -13.05
N PRO A 88 -10.70 12.19 -14.34
CA PRO A 88 -9.78 11.10 -14.69
C PRO A 88 -8.35 11.35 -14.19
N THR A 89 -7.91 12.61 -14.12
CA THR A 89 -6.55 12.96 -13.68
C THR A 89 -6.37 12.72 -12.19
N TRP A 90 -7.34 13.11 -11.36
CA TRP A 90 -7.30 12.88 -9.91
C TRP A 90 -7.47 11.41 -9.53
N HIS A 91 -8.24 10.64 -10.30
CA HIS A 91 -8.30 9.19 -10.16
C HIS A 91 -6.94 8.54 -10.42
N LEU A 92 -6.33 8.86 -11.56
CA LEU A 92 -5.05 8.28 -11.98
C LEU A 92 -3.92 8.70 -11.02
N THR A 93 -3.88 9.97 -10.64
CA THR A 93 -2.91 10.48 -9.66
C THR A 93 -3.07 9.77 -8.31
N GLY A 94 -4.32 9.63 -7.86
CA GLY A 94 -4.66 8.95 -6.62
C GLY A 94 -4.28 7.48 -6.61
N THR A 95 -4.61 6.72 -7.67
CA THR A 95 -4.27 5.29 -7.76
C THR A 95 -2.76 5.06 -7.86
N VAL A 96 -2.03 5.91 -8.59
CA VAL A 96 -0.56 5.84 -8.65
C VAL A 96 0.08 6.14 -7.29
N LEU A 97 -0.42 7.15 -6.57
CA LEU A 97 0.02 7.47 -5.22
C LEU A 97 -0.22 6.31 -4.25
N VAL A 98 -1.42 5.71 -4.27
CA VAL A 98 -1.74 4.52 -3.47
C VAL A 98 -0.77 3.38 -3.80
N ALA A 99 -0.56 3.09 -5.09
CA ALA A 99 0.33 2.01 -5.52
C ALA A 99 1.78 2.23 -5.06
N GLY A 100 2.28 3.46 -5.19
CA GLY A 100 3.63 3.83 -4.74
C GLY A 100 3.81 3.70 -3.24
N LEU A 101 2.86 4.22 -2.45
CA LEU A 101 2.91 4.12 -0.98
C LEU A 101 2.72 2.68 -0.50
N ALA A 102 1.85 1.91 -1.13
CA ALA A 102 1.65 0.49 -0.81
C ALA A 102 2.91 -0.33 -1.12
N GLY A 103 3.56 -0.07 -2.26
CA GLY A 103 4.85 -0.67 -2.63
C GLY A 103 5.96 -0.31 -1.64
N ALA A 104 6.07 0.96 -1.25
CA ALA A 104 7.05 1.41 -0.25
C ALA A 104 6.83 0.73 1.12
N ALA A 105 5.58 0.66 1.58
CA ALA A 105 5.22 -0.05 2.81
C ALA A 105 5.55 -1.56 2.72
N LEU A 106 5.34 -2.18 1.56
CA LEU A 106 5.67 -3.58 1.34
C LEU A 106 7.17 -3.82 1.45
N VAL A 107 7.99 -2.94 0.84
CA VAL A 107 9.46 -3.02 0.94
C VAL A 107 9.90 -2.90 2.41
N LEU A 108 9.38 -1.90 3.14
CA LEU A 108 9.69 -1.72 4.57
C LEU A 108 9.31 -2.95 5.40
N ALA A 109 8.15 -3.56 5.11
CA ALA A 109 7.71 -4.79 5.77
C ALA A 109 8.65 -5.97 5.50
N ARG A 110 9.19 -6.08 4.27
CA ARG A 110 10.14 -7.13 3.90
C ARG A 110 11.50 -6.93 4.55
N VAL A 111 12.03 -5.71 4.58
CA VAL A 111 13.29 -5.39 5.27
C VAL A 111 13.18 -5.70 6.76
N ALA A 112 12.10 -5.26 7.41
CA ALA A 112 11.84 -5.57 8.83
C ALA A 112 11.73 -7.08 9.10
N GLY A 113 11.29 -7.86 8.11
CA GLY A 113 11.23 -9.32 8.19
C GLY A 113 12.60 -9.98 8.07
N ALA A 114 13.42 -9.51 7.13
CA ALA A 114 14.77 -10.00 6.93
C ALA A 114 15.65 -9.73 8.16
N ASP A 115 15.54 -8.54 8.76
CA ASP A 115 16.32 -8.16 9.93
C ASP A 115 15.96 -8.99 11.18
N ASP A 116 14.68 -9.30 11.39
CA ASP A 116 14.25 -10.19 12.49
C ASP A 116 14.79 -11.61 12.29
N LEU A 117 14.78 -12.12 11.05
CA LEU A 117 15.31 -13.44 10.73
C LEU A 117 16.82 -13.50 10.94
N ARG A 118 17.55 -12.48 10.50
CA ARG A 118 19.01 -12.38 10.64
C ARG A 118 19.43 -12.44 12.11
N ARG A 119 18.75 -11.67 12.98
CA ARG A 119 19.00 -11.70 14.42
C ARG A 119 18.74 -13.08 15.03
N ARG A 120 17.69 -13.78 14.60
CA ARG A 120 17.40 -15.14 15.09
C ARG A 120 18.48 -16.14 14.68
N VAL A 121 18.97 -16.06 13.45
CA VAL A 121 20.07 -16.91 12.96
C VAL A 121 21.34 -16.64 13.76
N GLU A 122 21.72 -15.37 13.95
CA GLU A 122 22.90 -15.01 14.75
C GLU A 122 22.81 -15.51 16.20
N LEU A 123 21.63 -15.43 16.82
CA LEU A 123 21.40 -15.96 18.16
C LEU A 123 21.53 -17.49 18.22
N LEU A 124 21.04 -18.19 17.19
CA LEU A 124 21.17 -19.64 17.08
C LEU A 124 22.61 -20.07 16.85
N GLU A 125 23.35 -19.38 15.97
CA GLU A 125 24.77 -19.63 15.70
C GLU A 125 25.65 -19.41 16.94
N ARG A 126 25.35 -18.37 17.73
CA ARG A 126 26.04 -18.15 19.02
C ARG A 126 25.75 -19.28 20.01
N ARG A 127 24.51 -19.79 20.03
CA ARG A 127 24.11 -20.90 20.89
C ARG A 127 24.78 -22.21 20.49
N THR A 128 24.93 -22.49 19.19
CA THR A 128 25.60 -23.71 18.70
C THR A 128 27.13 -23.64 18.75
N ARG A 129 27.75 -22.46 18.68
CA ARG A 129 29.21 -22.30 18.90
C ARG A 129 29.62 -22.26 20.37
N GLY A 130 28.69 -21.98 21.27
CA GLY A 130 28.93 -21.94 22.72
C GLY A 130 28.86 -23.30 23.43
N THR A 131 28.64 -24.37 22.67
CA THR A 131 28.67 -25.79 23.09
C THR A 131 29.77 -26.51 22.34
#